data_AF-A0AAU9N165-F1
#
_entry.id   AF-A0AAU9N165-F1
#
_cell.length_a   1.000
_cell.length_b   1.000
_cell.length_c   1.000
_cell.angle_alpha   90.00
_cell.angle_beta   90.00
_cell.angle_gamma   90.00
#
_symmetry.space_group_name_H-M   'P 1'
#
loop_
_entity.id
_entity.type
_entity.pdbx_description
1 polymer ?
#
loop_
_entity_poly.entity_id
_entity_poly.type
_entity_poly.pdbx_seq_one_letter_code
_entity_poly.pdbx_strand_id
1 'polypeptide(L)'
;MNKKCGDDIPMPTLFRFLALLAFKIFAAEQVDVAVMEVGLGGKTDATNVVQTPIVCGITPLGYDHTEVLGNTLGEIAGEKAGIFKKGVPAFTVSQPEEAMQVLKEKASRLDVNLEVANMLDSKLLNGLHLGLAGDHQYINAGLAIMLSSTWLQRTGHLEVETSYLSERFIKGLASANLQGRAQIIHDKQGGDNSRKDSAQILLFNCMSVRDPQLLFPRLVDTCGGHGVKFKKAIFVPNMSVYNKVGSSSSSLPQTDLQQVDNSWQLTLGRVWENTVCSEGETGTCESKNSMVFSSLPLAIKWLRDTAKQNTSVQLQVLVTGSLHLVGDVMKLVNK
;
A
#
# COMPACT_ATOMS: atom_id res chain seq x y z
N MET A 1 -26.97 -9.69 28.08
CA MET A 1 -27.10 -10.01 26.64
C MET A 1 -27.38 -11.50 26.50
N ASN A 2 -28.64 -11.91 26.40
CA ASN A 2 -29.03 -13.33 26.20
C ASN A 2 -30.13 -13.44 25.14
N LYS A 3 -29.86 -12.92 23.93
CA LYS A 3 -30.57 -13.35 22.73
C LYS A 3 -29.61 -14.25 21.97
N LYS A 4 -29.88 -15.56 21.95
CA LYS A 4 -29.21 -16.47 21.01
C LYS A 4 -29.50 -15.95 19.60
N CYS A 5 -28.45 -15.80 18.80
CA CYS A 5 -28.55 -15.58 17.37
C CYS A 5 -29.33 -16.75 16.79
N GLY A 6 -30.45 -16.50 16.11
CA GLY A 6 -31.16 -17.58 15.40
C GLY A 6 -30.30 -18.11 14.25
N ASP A 7 -30.49 -19.37 13.88
CA ASP A 7 -29.73 -20.04 12.81
C ASP A 7 -29.96 -19.41 11.42
N ASP A 8 -30.88 -18.45 11.30
CA ASP A 8 -31.24 -17.74 10.06
C ASP A 8 -30.37 -16.51 9.73
N ILE A 9 -29.37 -16.16 10.55
CA ILE A 9 -28.50 -15.00 10.29
C ILE A 9 -27.27 -15.44 9.49
N PRO A 10 -27.09 -14.95 8.24
CA PRO A 10 -25.95 -15.34 7.42
C PRO A 10 -24.63 -14.86 8.03
N MET A 11 -23.59 -15.65 7.86
CA MET A 11 -22.24 -15.27 8.30
C MET A 11 -21.81 -13.95 7.63
N PRO A 12 -21.19 -13.02 8.40
CA PRO A 12 -20.68 -11.79 7.82
C PRO A 12 -19.59 -12.09 6.78
N THR A 13 -19.43 -11.19 5.81
CA THR A 13 -18.30 -11.24 4.88
C THR A 13 -16.98 -11.19 5.65
N LEU A 14 -15.91 -11.76 5.09
CA LEU A 14 -14.62 -11.89 5.78
C LEU A 14 -14.13 -10.57 6.40
N PHE A 15 -14.19 -9.45 5.67
CA PHE A 15 -13.75 -8.17 6.21
C PHE A 15 -14.60 -7.70 7.39
N ARG A 16 -15.93 -7.86 7.33
CA ARG A 16 -16.83 -7.53 8.46
C ARG A 16 -16.53 -8.43 9.67
N PHE A 17 -16.28 -9.71 9.44
CA PHE A 17 -15.87 -10.63 10.49
C PHE A 17 -14.55 -10.19 11.14
N LEU A 18 -13.53 -9.86 10.35
CA LEU A 18 -12.23 -9.40 10.85
C LEU A 18 -12.34 -8.07 11.61
N ALA A 19 -13.13 -7.12 11.13
CA ALA A 19 -13.38 -5.86 11.84
C ALA A 19 -14.04 -6.12 13.21
N LEU A 20 -15.08 -6.97 13.26
CA LEU A 20 -15.73 -7.36 14.52
C LEU A 20 -14.75 -8.07 15.48
N LEU A 21 -13.91 -8.96 14.94
CA LEU A 21 -12.88 -9.65 15.71
C LEU A 21 -11.87 -8.67 16.29
N ALA A 22 -11.40 -7.69 15.50
CA ALA A 22 -10.48 -6.66 15.97
C ALA A 22 -11.10 -5.85 17.13
N PHE A 23 -12.34 -5.38 17.01
CA PHE A 23 -13.03 -4.69 18.10
C PHE A 23 -13.14 -5.55 19.37
N LYS A 24 -13.47 -6.84 19.21
CA LYS A 24 -13.54 -7.77 20.34
C LYS A 24 -12.19 -7.94 21.03
N ILE A 25 -11.11 -8.07 20.26
CA ILE A 25 -9.75 -8.20 20.80
C ILE A 25 -9.35 -6.91 21.53
N PHE A 26 -9.51 -5.74 20.91
CA PHE A 26 -9.16 -4.46 21.54
C PHE A 26 -9.93 -4.21 22.85
N ALA A 27 -11.21 -4.59 22.90
CA ALA A 27 -11.99 -4.51 24.13
C ALA A 27 -11.53 -5.51 25.20
N ALA A 28 -11.18 -6.74 24.80
CA ALA A 28 -10.68 -7.76 25.73
C ALA A 28 -9.30 -7.41 26.31
N GLU A 29 -8.42 -6.86 25.47
CA GLU A 29 -7.07 -6.41 25.85
C GLU A 29 -7.07 -5.04 26.55
N GLN A 30 -8.23 -4.37 26.66
CA GLN A 30 -8.39 -3.06 27.32
C GLN A 30 -7.40 -2.01 26.81
N VAL A 31 -7.24 -1.92 25.48
CA VAL A 31 -6.31 -0.96 24.89
C VAL A 31 -6.74 0.49 25.18
N ASP A 32 -5.78 1.37 25.49
CA ASP A 32 -6.06 2.80 25.70
C ASP A 32 -6.51 3.50 24.41
N VAL A 33 -6.02 3.02 23.27
CA VAL A 33 -6.32 3.55 21.94
C VAL A 33 -6.32 2.43 20.89
N ALA A 34 -7.31 2.47 20.01
CA ALA A 34 -7.36 1.65 18.81
C ALA A 34 -7.22 2.54 17.57
N VAL A 35 -6.19 2.30 16.77
CA VAL A 35 -6.00 2.98 15.47
C VAL A 35 -6.65 2.10 14.40
N MET A 36 -7.77 2.58 13.83
CA MET A 36 -8.57 1.82 12.88
C MET A 36 -8.34 2.30 11.45
N GLU A 37 -7.74 1.44 10.61
CA GLU A 37 -7.65 1.66 9.17
C GLU A 37 -8.96 1.22 8.48
N VAL A 38 -9.48 2.08 7.61
CA VAL A 38 -10.66 1.77 6.80
C VAL A 38 -10.29 0.75 5.73
N GLY A 39 -11.13 -0.28 5.54
CA GLY A 39 -10.90 -1.30 4.51
C GLY A 39 -11.10 -0.77 3.09
N LEU A 40 -12.30 -0.28 2.79
CA LEU A 40 -12.62 0.29 1.49
C LEU A 40 -13.59 1.48 1.61
N GLY A 41 -13.27 2.58 0.94
CA GLY A 41 -14.08 3.79 0.97
C GLY A 41 -14.04 4.44 2.35
N GLY A 42 -15.15 4.36 3.09
CA GLY A 42 -15.28 4.91 4.44
C GLY A 42 -16.72 4.92 4.93
N LYS A 43 -17.62 5.52 4.15
CA LYS A 43 -19.05 5.67 4.48
C LYS A 43 -19.72 4.35 4.88
N THR A 44 -19.51 3.29 4.11
CA THR A 44 -20.14 1.98 4.30
C THR A 44 -19.18 0.90 4.80
N ASP A 45 -17.97 1.30 5.20
CA ASP A 45 -16.95 0.39 5.68
C ASP A 45 -17.31 -0.22 7.04
N ALA A 46 -16.87 -1.46 7.29
CA ALA A 46 -17.17 -2.18 8.52
C ALA A 46 -16.58 -1.50 9.77
N THR A 47 -15.51 -0.70 9.61
CA THR A 47 -14.89 0.06 10.70
C THR A 47 -15.66 1.31 11.08
N ASN A 48 -16.54 1.82 10.22
CA ASN A 48 -17.27 3.07 10.42
C ASN A 48 -18.43 2.97 11.44
N VAL A 49 -18.50 1.86 12.19
CA VAL A 49 -19.44 1.64 13.30
C VAL A 49 -19.10 2.47 14.55
N VAL A 50 -17.86 2.97 14.66
CA VAL A 50 -17.43 3.84 15.76
C VAL A 50 -18.13 5.20 15.63
N GLN A 51 -19.06 5.50 16.54
CA GLN A 51 -19.90 6.70 16.46
C GLN A 51 -19.14 7.98 16.79
N THR A 52 -18.24 7.91 17.76
CA THR A 52 -17.49 9.07 18.27
C THR A 52 -16.01 8.72 18.36
N PRO A 53 -15.30 8.57 17.22
CA PRO A 53 -13.85 8.47 17.24
C PRO A 53 -13.26 9.75 17.86
N ILE A 54 -12.09 9.64 18.48
CA ILE A 54 -11.42 10.81 19.09
C ILE A 54 -10.91 11.77 18.01
N VAL A 55 -10.52 11.26 16.85
CA VAL A 55 -10.04 12.03 15.72
C VAL A 55 -10.14 11.19 14.44
N CYS A 56 -10.40 11.82 13.29
CA CYS A 56 -10.41 11.16 11.99
C CYS A 56 -9.30 11.72 11.07
N GLY A 57 -8.78 10.89 10.17
CA GLY A 57 -7.74 11.27 9.21
C GLY A 57 -8.02 10.77 7.80
N ILE A 58 -7.78 11.60 6.79
CA ILE A 58 -7.79 11.21 5.37
C ILE A 58 -6.39 11.44 4.78
N THR A 59 -5.75 10.35 4.36
CA THR A 59 -4.43 10.35 3.69
C THR A 59 -4.54 10.88 2.24
N PRO A 60 -3.44 11.05 1.48
CA PRO A 60 -3.52 11.43 0.07
C PRO A 60 -4.52 10.56 -0.72
N LEU A 61 -5.35 11.20 -1.53
CA LEU A 61 -6.34 10.55 -2.36
C LEU A 61 -5.79 10.34 -3.77
N GLY A 62 -6.11 9.18 -4.34
CA GLY A 62 -5.76 8.82 -5.71
C GLY A 62 -6.83 7.90 -6.29
N TYR A 63 -6.72 7.64 -7.59
CA TYR A 63 -7.60 6.71 -8.29
C TYR A 63 -7.29 5.28 -7.89
N ASP A 64 -8.11 4.76 -6.98
CA ASP A 64 -8.07 3.37 -6.55
C ASP A 64 -9.51 2.88 -6.33
N HIS A 65 -9.77 1.62 -6.67
CA HIS A 65 -11.10 1.00 -6.58
C HIS A 65 -12.22 1.81 -7.24
N THR A 66 -11.96 2.36 -8.43
CA THR A 66 -12.91 3.24 -9.13
C THR A 66 -14.23 2.54 -9.48
N GLU A 67 -14.19 1.22 -9.63
CA GLU A 67 -15.36 0.36 -9.84
C GLU A 67 -16.32 0.32 -8.64
N VAL A 68 -15.86 0.70 -7.43
CA VAL A 68 -16.66 0.73 -6.21
C VAL A 68 -16.86 2.16 -5.69
N LEU A 69 -15.83 2.99 -5.75
CA LEU A 69 -15.80 4.30 -5.10
C LEU A 69 -16.18 5.47 -6.03
N GLY A 70 -16.25 5.23 -7.34
CA GLY A 70 -16.53 6.26 -8.35
C GLY A 70 -15.35 6.50 -9.28
N ASN A 71 -15.61 7.20 -10.38
CA ASN A 71 -14.66 7.42 -11.47
C ASN A 71 -13.89 8.75 -11.34
N THR A 72 -14.23 9.58 -10.35
CA THR A 72 -13.59 10.88 -10.08
C THR A 72 -13.00 10.91 -8.66
N LEU A 73 -11.98 11.75 -8.41
CA LEU A 73 -11.47 11.88 -7.04
C LEU A 73 -12.50 12.56 -6.12
N GLY A 74 -13.42 13.36 -6.66
CA GLY A 74 -14.55 13.91 -5.91
C GLY A 74 -15.47 12.83 -5.34
N GLU A 75 -15.85 11.83 -6.15
CA GLU A 75 -16.65 10.69 -5.69
C GLU A 75 -15.89 9.86 -4.63
N ILE A 76 -14.62 9.56 -4.90
CA ILE A 76 -13.75 8.84 -3.97
C ILE A 76 -13.61 9.59 -2.64
N ALA A 77 -13.42 10.91 -2.69
CA ALA A 77 -13.37 11.78 -1.52
C ALA A 77 -14.69 11.75 -0.75
N GLY A 78 -15.83 11.76 -1.45
CA GLY A 78 -17.16 11.67 -0.84
C GLY A 78 -17.37 10.38 -0.04
N GLU A 79 -16.97 9.23 -0.59
CA GLU A 79 -17.02 7.95 0.11
C GLU A 79 -16.09 7.91 1.32
N LYS A 80 -14.85 8.40 1.18
CA LYS A 80 -13.86 8.44 2.27
C LYS A 80 -14.24 9.42 3.38
N ALA A 81 -14.80 10.57 3.05
CA ALA A 81 -15.33 11.55 4.01
C ALA A 81 -16.54 11.03 4.80
N GLY A 82 -17.07 9.85 4.47
CA GLY A 82 -18.08 9.17 5.26
C GLY A 82 -17.63 8.78 6.68
N ILE A 83 -16.32 8.85 6.98
CA ILE A 83 -15.80 8.66 8.35
C ILE A 83 -15.89 9.93 9.22
N PHE A 84 -16.19 11.09 8.64
CA PHE A 84 -16.36 12.32 9.42
C PHE A 84 -17.59 12.21 10.33
N LYS A 85 -17.42 12.55 11.60
CA LYS A 85 -18.47 12.51 12.62
C LYS A 85 -18.60 13.89 13.26
N LYS A 86 -19.84 14.35 13.44
CA LYS A 86 -20.13 15.67 14.03
C LYS A 86 -19.41 15.83 15.38
N GLY A 87 -18.76 16.98 15.59
CA GLY A 87 -18.02 17.27 16.82
C GLY A 87 -16.72 16.47 17.01
N VAL A 88 -16.30 15.70 16.00
CA VAL A 88 -14.99 15.02 15.98
C VAL A 88 -14.05 15.80 15.06
N PRO A 89 -12.86 16.21 15.51
CA PRO A 89 -11.87 16.86 14.65
C PRO A 89 -11.41 15.90 13.57
N ALA A 90 -11.22 16.44 12.37
CA ALA A 90 -10.74 15.71 11.22
C ALA A 90 -9.52 16.38 10.60
N PHE A 91 -8.59 15.57 10.12
CA PHE A 91 -7.40 16.05 9.43
C PHE A 91 -7.30 15.40 8.04
N THR A 92 -6.82 16.16 7.08
CA THR A 92 -6.41 15.66 5.76
C THR A 92 -5.04 16.22 5.42
N VAL A 93 -4.54 15.90 4.24
CA VAL A 93 -3.33 16.52 3.67
C VAL A 93 -3.73 17.32 2.43
N SER A 94 -2.77 17.97 1.76
CA SER A 94 -3.04 18.60 0.47
C SER A 94 -3.58 17.57 -0.51
N GLN A 95 -4.72 17.88 -1.14
CA GLN A 95 -5.38 17.02 -2.13
C GLN A 95 -5.54 17.77 -3.46
N PRO A 96 -5.78 17.06 -4.57
CA PRO A 96 -6.32 17.68 -5.78
C PRO A 96 -7.61 18.46 -5.50
N GLU A 97 -7.82 19.57 -6.20
CA GLU A 97 -8.89 20.53 -5.89
C GLU A 97 -10.28 19.87 -5.86
N GLU A 98 -10.59 19.00 -6.83
CA GLU A 98 -11.87 18.30 -6.90
C GLU A 98 -12.17 17.44 -5.66
N ALA A 99 -11.14 16.85 -5.07
CA ALA A 99 -11.25 16.06 -3.86
C ALA A 99 -11.33 16.96 -2.62
N MET A 100 -10.47 17.98 -2.56
CA MET A 100 -10.42 18.90 -1.42
C MET A 100 -11.74 19.65 -1.23
N GLN A 101 -12.37 20.07 -2.33
CA GLN A 101 -13.68 20.72 -2.29
C GLN A 101 -14.74 19.81 -1.64
N VAL A 102 -14.81 18.55 -2.05
CA VAL A 102 -15.77 17.58 -1.49
C VAL A 102 -15.51 17.33 0.00
N LEU A 103 -14.24 17.22 0.42
CA LEU A 103 -13.89 17.06 1.83
C LEU A 103 -14.36 18.27 2.66
N LYS A 104 -14.09 19.50 2.19
CA LYS A 104 -14.52 20.75 2.87
C LYS A 104 -16.03 20.86 2.95
N GLU A 105 -16.74 20.60 1.85
CA GLU A 105 -18.19 20.64 1.81
C GLU A 105 -18.80 19.62 2.79
N LYS A 106 -18.26 18.40 2.82
CA LYS A 106 -18.74 17.35 3.73
C LYS A 106 -18.48 17.71 5.18
N ALA A 107 -17.30 18.23 5.51
CA ALA A 107 -16.95 18.68 6.85
C ALA A 107 -17.86 19.82 7.31
N SER A 108 -18.07 20.83 6.45
CA SER A 108 -18.97 21.96 6.72
C SER A 108 -20.41 21.51 6.98
N ARG A 109 -20.96 20.61 6.15
CA ARG A 109 -22.33 20.07 6.33
C ARG A 109 -22.49 19.27 7.63
N LEU A 110 -21.42 18.64 8.11
CA LEU A 110 -21.42 17.83 9.33
C LEU A 110 -20.99 18.61 10.57
N ASP A 111 -20.66 19.89 10.44
CA ASP A 111 -20.10 20.71 11.52
C ASP A 111 -18.84 20.06 12.12
N VAL A 112 -17.91 19.72 11.23
CA VAL A 112 -16.61 19.11 11.54
C VAL A 112 -15.50 20.11 11.24
N ASN A 113 -14.64 20.35 12.23
CA ASN A 113 -13.40 21.09 12.01
C ASN A 113 -12.44 20.22 11.21
N LEU A 114 -12.29 20.53 9.91
CA LEU A 114 -11.36 19.88 9.00
C LEU A 114 -10.13 20.76 8.79
N GLU A 115 -8.97 20.25 9.21
CA GLU A 115 -7.69 20.92 9.04
C GLU A 115 -6.78 20.16 8.05
N VAL A 116 -5.89 20.90 7.37
CA VAL A 116 -4.91 20.33 6.45
C VAL A 116 -3.57 20.24 7.17
N ALA A 117 -3.08 19.03 7.38
CA ALA A 117 -1.78 18.77 7.96
C ALA A 117 -0.66 19.20 7.00
N ASN A 118 0.32 19.93 7.56
CA ASN A 118 1.54 20.27 6.84
C ASN A 118 2.45 19.06 6.68
N MET A 119 3.19 19.01 5.59
CA MET A 119 4.30 18.07 5.42
C MET A 119 5.32 18.28 6.55
N LEU A 120 5.82 17.20 7.13
CA LEU A 120 6.86 17.27 8.16
C LEU A 120 8.16 17.83 7.57
N ASP A 121 8.67 18.92 8.17
CA ASP A 121 10.04 19.39 7.89
C ASP A 121 11.05 18.41 8.50
N SER A 122 11.86 17.79 7.66
CA SER A 122 12.95 16.88 8.06
C SER A 122 13.90 17.48 9.10
N LYS A 123 14.05 18.81 9.17
CA LYS A 123 14.88 19.48 10.18
C LYS A 123 14.39 19.26 11.61
N LEU A 124 13.09 18.95 11.79
CA LEU A 124 12.48 18.69 13.09
C LEU A 124 12.82 17.28 13.63
N LEU A 125 13.48 16.43 12.84
CA LEU A 125 13.88 15.08 13.26
C LEU A 125 15.22 15.03 13.99
N ASN A 126 15.84 16.17 14.30
CA ASN A 126 17.12 16.26 15.04
C ASN A 126 18.24 15.39 14.42
N GLY A 127 18.34 15.38 13.10
CA GLY A 127 19.33 14.60 12.36
C GLY A 127 18.98 13.12 12.16
N LEU A 128 17.83 12.66 12.66
CA LEU A 128 17.28 11.35 12.32
C LEU A 128 16.47 11.39 11.02
N HIS A 129 16.17 10.20 10.50
CA HIS A 129 15.32 10.01 9.32
C HIS A 129 14.04 9.27 9.73
N LEU A 130 13.00 9.38 8.89
CA LEU A 130 11.81 8.55 9.03
C LEU A 130 12.19 7.06 8.88
N GLY A 131 11.54 6.20 9.66
CA GLY A 131 11.72 4.75 9.54
C GLY A 131 11.14 4.19 8.23
N LEU A 132 10.22 4.93 7.60
CA LEU A 132 9.65 4.62 6.30
C LEU A 132 10.32 5.45 5.20
N ALA A 133 10.78 4.78 4.14
CA ALA A 133 11.42 5.44 3.00
C ALA A 133 10.41 6.07 2.02
N GLY A 134 10.85 7.16 1.38
CA GLY A 134 10.13 7.87 0.31
C GLY A 134 9.55 9.23 0.72
N ASP A 135 9.57 10.19 -0.20
CA ASP A 135 9.22 11.60 0.10
C ASP A 135 7.77 11.78 0.56
N HIS A 136 6.86 10.97 0.01
CA HIS A 136 5.45 10.94 0.42
C HIS A 136 5.26 10.58 1.90
N GLN A 137 6.25 9.94 2.54
CA GLN A 137 6.17 9.60 3.96
C GLN A 137 6.24 10.83 4.88
N TYR A 138 6.82 11.95 4.44
CA TYR A 138 6.79 13.20 5.23
C TYR A 138 5.38 13.83 5.27
N ILE A 139 4.58 13.63 4.22
CA ILE A 139 3.16 14.01 4.20
C ILE A 139 2.38 13.11 5.17
N ASN A 140 2.61 11.79 5.09
CA ASN A 140 1.99 10.83 6.00
C ASN A 140 2.38 11.08 7.46
N ALA A 141 3.65 11.40 7.73
CA ALA A 141 4.17 11.71 9.05
C ALA A 141 3.52 12.99 9.62
N GLY A 142 3.37 14.04 8.81
CA GLY A 142 2.67 15.26 9.20
C GLY A 142 1.23 14.98 9.66
N LEU A 143 0.48 14.19 8.88
CA LEU A 143 -0.87 13.75 9.26
C LEU A 143 -0.86 12.90 10.54
N ALA A 144 0.07 11.94 10.66
CA ALA A 144 0.18 11.09 11.85
C ALA A 144 0.47 11.89 13.13
N ILE A 145 1.30 12.95 13.03
CA ILE A 145 1.56 13.88 14.15
C ILE A 145 0.26 14.56 14.56
N MET A 146 -0.50 15.15 13.63
CA MET A 146 -1.76 15.84 13.96
C MET A 146 -2.78 14.92 14.63
N LEU A 147 -2.95 13.71 14.10
CA LEU A 147 -3.85 12.70 14.66
C LEU A 147 -3.43 12.31 16.08
N SER A 148 -2.15 12.00 16.27
CA SER A 148 -1.63 11.56 17.57
C SER A 148 -1.63 12.68 18.60
N SER A 149 -1.24 13.91 18.23
CA SER A 149 -1.29 15.09 19.09
C SER A 149 -2.71 15.38 19.55
N THR A 150 -3.69 15.34 18.63
CA THR A 150 -5.09 15.54 18.97
C THR A 150 -5.60 14.49 19.95
N TRP A 151 -5.25 13.22 19.73
CA TRP A 151 -5.61 12.16 20.67
C TRP A 151 -5.00 12.39 22.06
N LEU A 152 -3.70 12.72 22.12
CA LEU A 152 -3.01 12.97 23.39
C LEU A 152 -3.61 14.17 24.14
N GLN A 153 -3.90 15.28 23.44
CA GLN A 153 -4.53 16.47 24.04
C GLN A 153 -5.92 16.15 24.60
N ARG A 154 -6.77 15.49 23.81
CA ARG A 154 -8.16 15.17 24.21
C ARG A 154 -8.24 14.13 25.31
N THR A 155 -7.19 13.36 25.53
CA THR A 155 -7.12 12.34 26.59
C THR A 155 -6.29 12.77 27.80
N GLY A 156 -5.79 14.01 27.83
CA GLY A 156 -5.04 14.55 28.97
C GLY A 156 -3.59 14.07 29.06
N HIS A 157 -3.03 13.52 27.98
CA HIS A 157 -1.65 13.02 27.90
C HIS A 157 -0.65 14.04 27.33
N LEU A 158 -1.11 15.22 26.90
CA LEU A 158 -0.25 16.30 26.40
C LEU A 158 -0.69 17.64 26.99
N GLU A 159 0.19 18.28 27.77
CA GLU A 159 -0.13 19.51 28.52
C GLU A 159 0.20 20.82 27.78
N VAL A 160 1.08 20.84 26.77
CA VAL A 160 1.51 22.09 26.10
C VAL A 160 1.89 21.87 24.63
N GLU A 161 1.42 22.74 23.74
CA GLU A 161 1.95 22.90 22.37
C GLU A 161 3.37 23.46 22.42
N THR A 162 4.36 22.63 22.16
CA THR A 162 5.73 23.09 21.95
C THR A 162 5.95 23.37 20.46
N SER A 163 6.66 24.45 20.13
CA SER A 163 7.14 24.77 18.78
C SER A 163 8.11 23.73 18.20
N TYR A 164 8.47 22.72 19.00
CA TYR A 164 9.37 21.62 18.66
C TYR A 164 8.63 20.29 18.74
N LEU A 165 9.00 19.37 17.84
CA LEU A 165 8.54 17.99 17.90
C LEU A 165 9.20 17.29 19.08
N SER A 166 8.41 16.70 19.99
CA SER A 166 8.98 16.03 21.16
C SER A 166 9.83 14.81 20.76
N GLU A 167 10.78 14.44 21.61
CA GLU A 167 11.62 13.25 21.40
C GLU A 167 10.80 11.97 21.22
N ARG A 168 9.64 11.87 21.87
CA ARG A 168 8.72 10.73 21.72
C ARG A 168 8.16 10.63 20.30
N PHE A 169 7.78 11.75 19.69
CA PHE A 169 7.33 11.79 18.31
C PHE A 169 8.46 11.44 17.34
N ILE A 170 9.65 12.04 17.53
CA ILE A 170 10.83 11.76 16.68
C ILE A 170 11.17 10.27 16.73
N LYS A 171 11.24 9.69 17.92
CA LYS A 171 11.50 8.25 18.11
C LYS A 171 10.43 7.39 17.45
N GLY A 172 9.15 7.73 17.63
CA GLY A 172 8.03 7.03 16.98
C GLY A 172 8.16 7.02 15.46
N LEU A 173 8.39 8.18 14.86
CA LEU A 173 8.56 8.33 13.41
C LEU A 173 9.81 7.64 12.86
N ALA A 174 10.94 7.71 13.58
CA ALA A 174 12.19 7.07 13.19
C ALA A 174 12.14 5.53 13.30
N SER A 175 11.33 5.01 14.24
CA SER A 175 11.15 3.57 14.44
C SER A 175 9.98 2.95 13.67
N ALA A 176 9.16 3.77 13.02
CA ALA A 176 8.01 3.31 12.25
C ALA A 176 8.44 2.35 11.13
N ASN A 177 7.79 1.20 11.04
CA ASN A 177 8.11 0.17 10.05
C ASN A 177 6.82 -0.40 9.46
N LEU A 178 6.78 -0.53 8.14
CA LEU A 178 5.65 -1.08 7.42
C LEU A 178 6.15 -2.05 6.35
N GLN A 179 5.98 -3.34 6.62
CA GLN A 179 6.47 -4.41 5.77
C GLN A 179 5.93 -4.29 4.34
N GLY A 180 6.80 -4.51 3.35
CA GLY A 180 6.47 -4.41 1.93
C GLY A 180 6.32 -2.98 1.38
N ARG A 181 6.60 -1.93 2.16
CA ARG A 181 6.59 -0.52 1.69
C ARG A 181 8.00 0.02 1.57
N ALA A 182 8.49 0.13 0.33
CA ALA A 182 9.87 0.57 0.03
C ALA A 182 10.93 -0.16 0.88
N GLN A 183 10.65 -1.41 1.24
CA GLN A 183 11.47 -2.21 2.14
C GLN A 183 12.59 -2.87 1.36
N ILE A 184 13.82 -2.71 1.83
CA ILE A 184 14.99 -3.42 1.29
C ILE A 184 15.11 -4.76 2.02
N ILE A 185 15.22 -5.85 1.25
CA ILE A 185 15.43 -7.19 1.77
C ILE A 185 16.64 -7.77 1.06
N HIS A 186 17.59 -8.31 1.83
CA HIS A 186 18.72 -9.02 1.29
C HIS A 186 18.39 -10.52 1.23
N ASP A 187 18.57 -11.12 0.06
CA ASP A 187 18.43 -12.57 -0.07
C ASP A 187 19.61 -13.25 0.63
N LYS A 188 19.31 -14.01 1.69
CA LYS A 188 20.32 -14.71 2.50
C LYS A 188 21.09 -15.76 1.69
N GLN A 189 20.56 -16.17 0.54
CA GLN A 189 21.22 -17.11 -0.37
C GLN A 189 22.13 -16.41 -1.39
N GLY A 190 22.25 -15.08 -1.33
CA GLY A 190 23.16 -14.26 -2.15
C GLY A 190 24.57 -14.18 -1.56
N GLY A 191 25.59 -14.27 -2.41
CA GLY A 191 27.00 -14.17 -2.02
C GLY A 191 27.47 -12.74 -1.70
N ASP A 192 28.72 -12.63 -1.25
CA ASP A 192 29.35 -11.46 -0.62
C ASP A 192 29.21 -10.10 -1.36
N ASN A 193 29.18 -9.02 -0.56
CA ASN A 193 28.82 -7.62 -0.86
C ASN A 193 29.99 -6.74 -1.34
N SER A 194 31.05 -7.32 -1.91
CA SER A 194 32.14 -6.52 -2.51
C SER A 194 31.60 -5.65 -3.67
N ARG A 195 32.23 -4.49 -3.91
CA ARG A 195 31.82 -3.52 -4.96
C ARG A 195 31.71 -4.22 -6.33
N LYS A 196 30.48 -4.54 -6.72
CA LYS A 196 30.10 -5.18 -7.98
C LYS A 196 29.26 -4.21 -8.79
N ASP A 197 29.33 -4.31 -10.11
CA ASP A 197 28.38 -3.62 -10.97
C ASP A 197 26.97 -4.10 -10.65
N SER A 198 25.98 -3.20 -10.63
CA SER A 198 24.60 -3.58 -10.34
C SER A 198 23.77 -3.73 -11.62
N ALA A 199 22.98 -4.80 -11.70
CA ALA A 199 21.93 -4.95 -12.70
C ALA A 199 20.55 -4.79 -12.04
N GLN A 200 19.79 -3.81 -12.51
CA GLN A 200 18.46 -3.52 -11.99
C GLN A 200 17.42 -4.32 -12.77
N ILE A 201 16.58 -5.07 -12.06
CA ILE A 201 15.54 -5.94 -12.61
C ILE A 201 14.20 -5.53 -12.02
N LEU A 202 13.16 -5.47 -12.85
CA LEU A 202 11.78 -5.32 -12.40
C LEU A 202 11.15 -6.70 -12.24
N LEU A 203 10.53 -6.98 -11.10
CA LEU A 203 9.62 -8.11 -10.90
C LEU A 203 8.22 -7.55 -10.64
N PHE A 204 7.30 -7.77 -11.56
CA PHE A 204 6.03 -7.07 -11.58
C PHE A 204 4.84 -8.00 -11.81
N ASN A 205 3.74 -7.68 -11.13
CA ASN A 205 2.41 -8.18 -11.46
C ASN A 205 1.37 -7.19 -10.96
N CYS A 206 0.25 -7.04 -11.66
CA CYS A 206 -0.92 -6.31 -11.17
C CYS A 206 -2.20 -7.08 -11.51
N MET A 207 -3.32 -6.76 -10.85
CA MET A 207 -4.61 -7.33 -11.23
C MET A 207 -5.09 -6.73 -12.55
N SER A 208 -5.96 -7.44 -13.28
CA SER A 208 -6.50 -7.00 -14.57
C SER A 208 -7.41 -5.76 -14.49
N VAL A 209 -7.87 -5.41 -13.29
CA VAL A 209 -8.60 -4.15 -13.02
C VAL A 209 -7.69 -2.92 -12.99
N ARG A 210 -6.36 -3.10 -13.06
CA ARG A 210 -5.38 -2.02 -13.15
C ARG A 210 -4.92 -1.87 -14.59
N ASP A 211 -4.75 -0.63 -15.03
CA ASP A 211 -4.29 -0.34 -16.38
C ASP A 211 -2.75 -0.25 -16.46
N PRO A 212 -2.06 -1.26 -17.02
CA PRO A 212 -0.61 -1.23 -17.17
C PRO A 212 -0.11 -0.10 -18.10
N GLN A 213 -0.94 0.41 -19.01
CA GLN A 213 -0.57 1.53 -19.90
C GLN A 213 -0.40 2.84 -19.11
N LEU A 214 -1.10 2.99 -17.99
CA LEU A 214 -0.92 4.14 -17.09
C LEU A 214 0.19 3.89 -16.06
N LEU A 215 0.38 2.64 -15.64
CA LEU A 215 1.34 2.29 -14.59
C LEU A 215 2.79 2.29 -15.08
N PHE A 216 3.08 1.66 -16.22
CA PHE A 216 4.48 1.49 -16.65
C PHE A 216 5.18 2.79 -17.02
N PRO A 217 4.60 3.75 -17.76
CA PRO A 217 5.27 5.01 -18.04
C PRO A 217 5.65 5.74 -16.76
N ARG A 218 4.71 5.84 -15.79
CA ARG A 218 4.97 6.46 -14.49
C ARG A 218 6.06 5.74 -13.70
N LEU A 219 6.07 4.41 -13.73
CA LEU A 219 7.10 3.60 -13.07
C LEU A 219 8.48 3.85 -13.69
N VAL A 220 8.58 3.81 -15.02
CA VAL A 220 9.81 4.02 -15.78
C VAL A 220 10.33 5.45 -15.56
N ASP A 221 9.48 6.47 -15.71
CA ASP A 221 9.82 7.87 -15.48
C ASP A 221 10.36 8.09 -14.06
N THR A 222 9.64 7.59 -13.06
CA THR A 222 10.00 7.76 -11.65
C THR A 222 11.34 7.07 -11.34
N CYS A 223 11.52 5.85 -11.82
CA CYS A 223 12.76 5.10 -11.62
C CYS A 223 13.93 5.74 -12.37
N GLY A 224 13.71 6.15 -13.62
CA GLY A 224 14.69 6.81 -14.48
C GLY A 224 15.17 8.14 -13.90
N GLY A 225 14.26 8.95 -13.36
CA GLY A 225 14.57 10.19 -12.65
C GLY A 225 15.44 10.00 -11.40
N HIS A 226 15.47 8.78 -10.84
CA HIS A 226 16.31 8.39 -9.71
C HIS A 226 17.51 7.51 -10.12
N GLY A 227 17.85 7.47 -11.40
CA GLY A 227 19.02 6.74 -11.91
C GLY A 227 18.85 5.21 -12.01
N VAL A 228 17.61 4.71 -11.92
CA VAL A 228 17.30 3.28 -12.08
C VAL A 228 16.87 3.00 -13.52
N LYS A 229 17.63 2.15 -14.20
CA LYS A 229 17.38 1.66 -15.57
C LYS A 229 17.27 0.15 -15.58
N PHE A 230 16.06 -0.36 -15.81
CA PHE A 230 15.80 -1.79 -15.79
C PHE A 230 16.43 -2.51 -17.00
N LYS A 231 17.36 -3.42 -16.73
CA LYS A 231 17.97 -4.32 -17.73
C LYS A 231 17.05 -5.48 -18.13
N LYS A 232 16.04 -5.77 -17.32
CA LYS A 232 15.04 -6.82 -17.55
C LYS A 232 13.79 -6.56 -16.73
N ALA A 233 12.63 -6.91 -17.28
CA ALA A 233 11.38 -7.05 -16.52
C ALA A 233 10.91 -8.50 -16.50
N ILE A 234 10.44 -8.95 -15.35
CA ILE A 234 9.94 -10.29 -15.10
C ILE A 234 8.48 -10.19 -14.67
N PHE A 235 7.62 -10.92 -15.37
CA PHE A 235 6.20 -11.00 -15.08
C PHE A 235 5.84 -12.40 -14.60
N VAL A 236 5.12 -12.46 -13.48
CA VAL A 236 4.74 -13.73 -12.83
C VAL A 236 3.28 -13.68 -12.38
N PRO A 237 2.57 -14.82 -12.37
CA PRO A 237 1.27 -14.90 -11.71
C PRO A 237 1.43 -14.79 -10.19
N ASN A 238 0.39 -14.32 -9.51
CA ASN A 238 0.36 -14.33 -8.03
C ASN A 238 0.26 -15.78 -7.54
N MET A 239 0.97 -16.12 -6.46
CA MET A 239 0.74 -17.39 -5.77
C MET A 239 -0.46 -17.27 -4.81
N SER A 240 -0.53 -16.16 -4.09
CA SER A 240 -1.67 -15.82 -3.25
C SER A 240 -2.78 -15.19 -4.09
N VAL A 241 -3.97 -15.77 -4.05
CA VAL A 241 -5.18 -15.25 -4.73
C VAL A 241 -6.12 -14.63 -3.69
N TYR A 242 -6.75 -13.50 -4.05
CA TYR A 242 -7.87 -12.97 -3.27
C TYR A 242 -9.11 -13.84 -3.52
N ASN A 243 -9.48 -14.67 -2.54
CA ASN A 243 -10.78 -15.34 -2.56
C ASN A 243 -11.83 -14.39 -1.98
N LYS A 244 -12.75 -13.92 -2.82
CA LYS A 244 -13.91 -13.15 -2.38
C LYS A 244 -14.78 -14.06 -1.51
N VAL A 245 -14.73 -13.91 -0.18
CA VAL A 245 -15.58 -14.69 0.74
C VAL A 245 -17.02 -14.16 0.63
N GLY A 246 -17.76 -14.68 -0.35
CA GLY A 246 -19.20 -14.55 -0.48
C GLY A 246 -19.92 -15.74 0.16
N SER A 247 -21.19 -15.57 0.47
CA SER A 247 -22.08 -16.55 1.11
C SER A 247 -22.47 -17.77 0.25
N SER A 248 -21.73 -18.02 -0.83
CA SER A 248 -21.81 -19.24 -1.61
C SER A 248 -20.47 -19.94 -1.53
N SER A 249 -20.43 -21.00 -0.72
CA SER A 249 -19.34 -21.97 -0.71
C SER A 249 -19.25 -22.67 -2.08
N SER A 250 -18.58 -22.06 -3.04
CA SER A 250 -17.99 -22.81 -4.13
C SER A 250 -16.70 -23.40 -3.58
N SER A 251 -16.70 -24.72 -3.44
CA SER A 251 -15.56 -25.59 -3.15
C SER A 251 -14.18 -25.02 -3.52
N LEU A 252 -13.22 -25.16 -2.60
CA LEU A 252 -11.79 -25.12 -2.91
C LEU A 252 -11.54 -25.89 -4.23
N PRO A 253 -10.93 -25.29 -5.26
CA PRO A 253 -10.41 -26.08 -6.35
C PRO A 253 -9.32 -26.98 -5.74
N GLN A 254 -9.61 -28.28 -5.71
CA GLN A 254 -8.57 -29.29 -5.57
C GLN A 254 -7.49 -28.98 -6.60
N THR A 255 -6.25 -29.15 -6.15
CA THR A 255 -5.04 -29.15 -6.97
C THR A 255 -5.19 -30.12 -8.14
N ASP A 256 -5.65 -29.61 -9.28
CA ASP A 256 -5.36 -30.19 -10.58
C ASP A 256 -4.29 -29.33 -11.25
N LEU A 257 -3.34 -30.00 -11.88
CA LEU A 257 -2.26 -29.48 -12.73
C LEU A 257 -2.84 -28.79 -13.99
N GLN A 258 -3.75 -27.84 -13.82
CA GLN A 258 -4.23 -26.99 -14.89
C GLN A 258 -3.08 -26.09 -15.33
N GLN A 259 -2.80 -26.09 -16.63
CA GLN A 259 -1.85 -25.18 -17.26
C GLN A 259 -2.04 -23.78 -16.68
N VAL A 260 -1.00 -23.25 -16.04
CA VAL A 260 -1.05 -21.90 -15.50
C VAL A 260 -1.25 -20.96 -16.69
N ASP A 261 -2.44 -20.37 -16.80
CA ASP A 261 -2.72 -19.37 -17.82
C ASP A 261 -1.86 -18.13 -17.53
N ASN A 262 -0.89 -17.88 -18.41
CA ASN A 262 0.00 -16.72 -18.35
C ASN A 262 -0.40 -15.64 -19.36
N SER A 263 -1.61 -15.70 -19.94
CA SER A 263 -2.13 -14.72 -20.92
C SER A 263 -2.03 -13.29 -20.41
N TRP A 264 -2.33 -13.07 -19.14
CA TRP A 264 -2.20 -11.76 -18.51
C TRP A 264 -0.74 -11.32 -18.37
N GLN A 265 0.15 -12.19 -17.89
CA GLN A 265 1.59 -11.87 -17.78
C GLN A 265 2.23 -11.61 -19.15
N LEU A 266 1.80 -12.34 -20.19
CA LEU A 266 2.20 -12.07 -21.57
C LEU A 266 1.69 -10.69 -22.05
N THR A 267 0.48 -10.30 -21.64
CA THR A 267 -0.07 -8.97 -21.94
C THR A 267 0.75 -7.89 -21.26
N LEU A 268 1.07 -8.04 -19.96
CA LEU A 268 1.96 -7.13 -19.23
C LEU A 268 3.32 -6.99 -19.91
N GLY A 269 3.91 -8.11 -20.35
CA GLY A 269 5.16 -8.13 -21.10
C GLY A 269 5.12 -7.31 -22.39
N ARG A 270 4.06 -7.45 -23.19
CA ARG A 270 3.88 -6.65 -24.42
C ARG A 270 3.74 -5.17 -24.13
N VAL A 271 2.95 -4.79 -23.13
CA VAL A 271 2.75 -3.38 -22.76
C VAL A 271 4.06 -2.76 -22.26
N TRP A 272 4.82 -3.50 -21.44
CA TRP A 272 6.14 -3.10 -20.98
C TRP A 272 7.11 -2.86 -22.13
N GLU A 273 7.21 -3.83 -23.06
CA GLU A 273 8.09 -3.72 -24.22
C GLU A 273 7.73 -2.50 -25.07
N ASN A 274 6.44 -2.25 -25.33
CA ASN A 274 6.00 -1.06 -26.05
C ASN A 274 6.37 0.24 -25.32
N THR A 275 6.26 0.26 -23.99
CA THR A 275 6.58 1.44 -23.16
C THR A 275 8.07 1.77 -23.25
N VAL A 276 8.94 0.78 -23.04
CA VAL A 276 10.40 0.98 -23.02
C VAL A 276 10.97 1.22 -24.43
N CYS A 277 10.39 0.61 -25.48
CA CYS A 277 10.81 0.85 -26.86
C CYS A 277 10.45 2.26 -27.36
N SER A 278 9.41 2.89 -26.80
CA SER A 278 9.00 4.25 -27.19
C SER A 278 9.98 5.33 -26.71
N GLU A 279 10.86 5.01 -25.76
CA GLU A 279 11.92 5.92 -25.26
C GLU A 279 13.27 5.74 -25.99
N GLY A 280 13.39 4.74 -26.87
CA GLY A 280 14.62 4.45 -27.63
C GLY A 280 14.59 5.06 -29.03
N GLU A 281 15.65 5.78 -29.39
CA GLU A 281 15.94 6.19 -30.77
C GLU A 281 15.79 5.02 -31.76
N THR A 282 15.45 5.37 -33.01
CA THR A 282 15.31 4.51 -34.18
C THR A 282 16.45 3.50 -34.31
N GLY A 283 16.30 2.34 -33.67
CA GLY A 283 17.26 1.25 -33.66
C GLY A 283 16.53 -0.06 -33.37
N THR A 284 16.84 -1.09 -34.15
CA THR A 284 16.22 -2.41 -34.07
C THR A 284 16.29 -2.98 -32.64
N CYS A 285 15.13 -3.20 -32.02
CA CYS A 285 15.01 -3.80 -30.68
C CYS A 285 15.36 -5.31 -30.73
N GLU A 286 16.65 -5.64 -30.77
CA GLU A 286 17.13 -7.02 -31.01
C GLU A 286 17.22 -7.92 -29.76
N SER A 287 16.77 -7.49 -28.58
CA SER A 287 16.57 -8.44 -27.47
C SER A 287 15.31 -8.12 -26.67
N LYS A 288 14.44 -9.12 -26.48
CA LYS A 288 13.25 -9.00 -25.61
C LYS A 288 13.70 -8.61 -24.21
N ASN A 289 13.34 -7.41 -23.76
CA ASN A 289 13.67 -6.91 -22.42
C ASN A 289 12.70 -7.44 -21.34
N SER A 290 11.80 -8.37 -21.69
CA SER A 290 10.87 -9.00 -20.76
C SER A 290 11.01 -10.53 -20.68
N MET A 291 10.56 -11.12 -19.56
CA MET A 291 10.41 -12.55 -19.36
C MET A 291 9.12 -12.85 -18.61
N VAL A 292 8.49 -13.98 -18.94
CA VAL A 292 7.32 -14.50 -18.22
C VAL A 292 7.68 -15.85 -17.62
N PHE A 293 7.44 -16.03 -16.32
CA PHE A 293 7.53 -17.33 -15.66
C PHE A 293 6.15 -17.80 -15.24
N SER A 294 5.92 -19.11 -15.31
CA SER A 294 4.67 -19.74 -14.90
C SER A 294 4.44 -19.75 -13.38
N SER A 295 5.45 -19.39 -12.58
CA SER A 295 5.30 -19.23 -11.14
C SER A 295 6.40 -18.37 -10.53
N LEU A 296 6.09 -17.73 -9.40
CA LEU A 296 7.06 -16.94 -8.65
C LEU A 296 8.29 -17.75 -8.17
N PRO A 297 8.18 -19.00 -7.66
CA PRO A 297 9.35 -19.77 -7.25
C PRO A 297 10.33 -20.04 -8.39
N LEU A 298 9.84 -20.23 -9.62
CA LEU A 298 10.70 -20.39 -10.79
C LEU A 298 11.44 -19.08 -11.14
N ALA A 299 10.77 -17.94 -11.05
CA ALA A 299 11.42 -16.64 -11.25
C ALA A 299 12.49 -16.35 -10.19
N ILE A 300 12.19 -16.61 -8.91
CA ILE A 300 13.17 -16.45 -7.81
C ILE A 300 14.36 -17.41 -7.98
N LYS A 301 14.11 -18.67 -8.38
CA LYS A 301 15.17 -19.62 -8.71
C LYS A 301 16.06 -19.07 -9.83
N TRP A 302 15.48 -18.58 -10.93
CA TRP A 302 16.22 -18.00 -12.04
C TRP A 302 17.06 -16.78 -11.62
N LEU A 303 16.52 -15.90 -10.78
CA LEU A 303 17.27 -14.76 -10.23
C LEU A 303 18.48 -15.23 -9.42
N ARG A 304 18.30 -16.21 -8.54
CA ARG A 304 19.37 -16.80 -7.72
C ARG A 304 20.43 -17.49 -8.58
N ASP A 305 20.02 -18.26 -9.58
CA ASP A 305 20.94 -18.96 -10.48
C ASP A 305 21.72 -17.95 -11.34
N THR A 306 21.06 -16.88 -11.82
CA THR A 306 21.71 -15.79 -12.58
C THR A 306 22.74 -15.05 -11.74
N ALA A 307 22.43 -14.75 -10.48
CA ALA A 307 23.36 -14.12 -9.55
C ALA A 307 24.57 -15.02 -9.21
N LYS A 308 24.37 -16.34 -9.11
CA LYS A 308 25.46 -17.31 -8.89
C LYS A 308 26.38 -17.46 -10.10
N GLN A 309 25.82 -17.42 -11.30
CA GLN A 309 26.59 -17.52 -12.55
C GLN A 309 27.40 -16.25 -12.86
N ASN A 310 26.88 -15.08 -12.48
CA ASN A 310 27.52 -13.79 -12.73
C ASN A 310 28.04 -13.16 -11.44
N THR A 311 29.09 -13.76 -10.86
CA THR A 311 29.62 -13.33 -9.55
C THR A 311 30.13 -11.88 -9.51
N SER A 312 30.45 -11.29 -10.66
CA SER A 312 30.87 -9.89 -10.81
C SER A 312 29.72 -8.87 -10.80
N VAL A 313 28.46 -9.32 -10.84
CA VAL A 313 27.28 -8.44 -10.93
C VAL A 313 26.34 -8.67 -9.75
N GLN A 314 25.94 -7.60 -9.08
CA GLN A 314 24.88 -7.63 -8.07
C GLN A 314 23.52 -7.43 -8.72
N LEU A 315 22.57 -8.34 -8.50
CA LEU A 315 21.19 -8.13 -8.94
C LEU A 315 20.43 -7.30 -7.91
N GLN A 316 19.86 -6.19 -8.35
CA GLN A 316 18.93 -5.37 -7.57
C GLN A 316 17.54 -5.51 -8.18
N VAL A 317 16.60 -6.08 -7.41
CA VAL A 317 15.27 -6.42 -7.93
C VAL A 317 14.22 -5.52 -7.28
N LEU A 318 13.54 -4.71 -8.08
CA LEU A 318 12.35 -3.98 -7.64
C LEU A 318 11.13 -4.90 -7.78
N VAL A 319 10.50 -5.22 -6.65
CA VAL A 319 9.26 -6.02 -6.62
C VAL A 319 8.07 -5.09 -6.38
N THR A 320 7.16 -4.98 -7.34
CA THR A 320 6.02 -4.05 -7.22
C THR A 320 4.82 -4.45 -8.09
N GLY A 321 3.76 -3.63 -8.05
CA GLY A 321 2.53 -3.77 -8.84
C GLY A 321 1.37 -4.44 -8.09
N SER A 322 1.64 -5.30 -7.10
CA SER A 322 0.61 -5.96 -6.30
C SER A 322 1.08 -6.27 -4.88
N LEU A 323 0.21 -6.05 -3.89
CA LEU A 323 0.44 -6.44 -2.49
C LEU A 323 0.69 -7.95 -2.35
N HIS A 324 -0.02 -8.77 -3.14
CA HIS A 324 0.14 -10.23 -3.13
C HIS A 324 1.55 -10.64 -3.57
N LEU A 325 2.03 -10.08 -4.69
CA LEU A 325 3.37 -10.36 -5.19
C LEU A 325 4.45 -9.96 -4.16
N VAL A 326 4.36 -8.75 -3.60
CA VAL A 326 5.31 -8.28 -2.58
C VAL A 326 5.32 -9.23 -1.38
N GLY A 327 4.14 -9.56 -0.84
CA GLY A 327 4.02 -10.49 0.29
C GLY A 327 4.53 -11.90 0.00
N ASP A 328 4.27 -12.43 -1.19
CA ASP A 328 4.73 -13.76 -1.60
C ASP A 328 6.26 -13.81 -1.76
N VAL A 329 6.87 -12.76 -2.33
CA VAL A 329 8.34 -12.64 -2.41
C VAL A 329 8.93 -12.59 -1.02
N MET A 330 8.39 -11.77 -0.11
CA MET A 330 8.86 -11.70 1.27
C MET A 330 8.85 -13.07 1.96
N LYS A 331 7.80 -13.87 1.76
CA LYS A 331 7.72 -15.24 2.30
C LYS A 331 8.77 -16.19 1.71
N LEU A 332 9.14 -16.01 0.44
CA LEU A 332 10.11 -16.89 -0.23
C LEU A 332 11.56 -16.51 0.05
N VAL A 333 11.85 -15.22 0.21
CA VAL A 333 13.21 -14.71 0.45
C VAL A 333 13.60 -14.81 1.94
N ASN A 334 12.63 -14.71 2.85
CA ASN A 334 12.90 -14.84 4.28
C ASN A 334 13.04 -16.28 4.79
N LYS A 335 12.70 -17.29 3.97
CA LYS A 335 12.93 -18.72 4.22
C LYS A 335 14.38 -19.09 3.90
#